data_AF-A0AAV2GXR8-F1
#
_entry.id   AF-A0AAV2GXR8-F1
#
_cell.length_a   1.000
_cell.length_b   1.000
_cell.length_c   1.000
_cell.angle_alpha   90.00
_cell.angle_beta   90.00
_cell.angle_gamma   90.00
#
_symmetry.space_group_name_H-M   'P 1'
#
loop_
_entity.id
_entity.type
_entity.pdbx_description
1 polymer ?
#
loop_
_entity_poly.entity_id
_entity_poly.type
_entity_poly.pdbx_seq_one_letter_code
_entity_poly.pdbx_strand_id
1 'polypeptide(L)'
;MASPRTSLVIAAIFFTLIFHFLPQTTAARVSRPSSPPSKLIEEVCKKSNDSNLCAQVLQSYPEASSATDIKSLAMAVLEIAKKQSKIVGNLFTELKNNGATDPSIKPSLDLCASQYNDAAIFFSPVGLVNVAKSLEVHSALDDSEGCQTELATKDVHVESIAPEIQKWKELYEVSSSVILYAEDVFGGKAADPEEEF
;
A
#
# COMPACT_ATOMS: atom_id res chain seq x y z
N MET A 1 39.82 28.40 47.36
CA MET A 1 39.15 29.63 46.89
C MET A 1 39.35 29.71 45.37
N ALA A 2 38.34 29.36 44.58
CA ALA A 2 38.42 29.38 43.12
C ALA A 2 38.28 30.82 42.60
N SER A 3 39.10 31.17 41.60
CA SER A 3 39.19 32.52 41.03
C SER A 3 37.90 32.92 40.28
N PRO A 4 37.46 34.19 40.30
CA PRO A 4 36.24 34.64 39.63
C PRO A 4 36.20 34.33 38.12
N ARG A 5 37.38 34.22 37.49
CA ARG A 5 37.54 33.96 36.06
C ARG A 5 37.26 32.51 35.67
N THR A 6 37.53 31.53 36.54
CA THR A 6 37.25 30.11 36.26
C THR A 6 35.78 29.75 36.45
N SER A 7 35.03 30.48 37.30
CA SER A 7 33.58 30.26 37.46
C SER A 7 32.77 30.70 36.23
N LEU A 8 33.21 31.75 35.53
CA LEU A 8 32.55 32.27 34.33
C LEU A 8 32.68 31.31 33.12
N VAL A 9 33.82 30.62 32.99
CA VAL A 9 34.06 29.65 31.91
C VAL A 9 33.22 28.39 32.10
N ILE A 10 33.06 27.92 33.34
CA ILE A 10 32.26 26.73 33.66
C ILE A 10 30.76 27.00 33.41
N ALA A 11 30.27 28.19 33.73
CA ALA A 11 28.88 28.59 33.48
C ALA A 11 28.55 28.64 31.96
N ALA A 12 29.49 29.08 31.13
CA ALA A 12 29.30 29.14 29.67
C ALA A 12 29.25 27.76 29.01
N ILE A 13 30.03 26.79 29.51
CA ILE A 13 30.06 25.41 29.00
C ILE A 13 28.78 24.64 29.38
N PHE A 14 28.22 24.91 30.58
CA PHE A 14 26.93 24.33 30.97
C PHE A 14 25.78 24.85 30.11
N PHE A 15 25.81 26.13 29.72
CA PHE A 15 24.75 26.72 28.89
C PHE A 15 24.74 26.15 27.45
N THR A 16 25.90 25.87 26.85
CA THR A 16 25.96 25.28 25.50
C THR A 16 25.52 23.81 25.46
N LEU A 17 25.77 23.04 26.53
CA LEU A 17 25.32 21.65 26.60
C LEU A 17 23.79 21.52 26.75
N ILE A 18 23.12 22.47 27.42
CA ILE A 18 21.66 22.44 27.58
C ILE A 18 20.93 22.71 26.25
N PHE A 19 21.51 23.51 25.34
CA PHE A 19 20.93 23.77 24.02
C PHE A 19 21.09 22.59 23.02
N HIS A 20 21.99 21.65 23.27
CA HIS A 20 22.12 20.43 22.46
C HIS A 20 21.23 19.27 22.95
N PHE A 21 20.60 19.42 24.12
CA PHE A 21 19.67 18.46 24.71
C PHE A 21 18.23 18.99 24.77
N LEU A 22 17.84 19.87 23.85
CA LEU A 22 16.42 20.03 23.54
C LEU A 22 15.96 18.73 22.86
N PRO A 23 15.09 17.92 23.48
CA PRO A 23 14.47 16.83 22.75
C PRO A 23 13.76 17.48 21.57
N GLN A 24 14.15 17.10 20.35
CA GLN A 24 13.33 17.38 19.18
C GLN A 24 11.97 16.78 19.52
N THR A 25 11.01 17.64 19.84
CA THR A 25 9.61 17.25 19.90
C THR A 25 9.33 16.71 18.51
N THR A 26 9.30 15.39 18.38
CA THR A 26 8.67 14.75 17.25
C THR A 26 7.28 15.35 17.23
N ALA A 27 7.02 16.20 16.25
CA ALA A 27 5.66 16.47 15.87
C ALA A 27 5.09 15.09 15.57
N ALA A 28 4.31 14.54 16.49
CA ALA A 28 3.34 13.52 16.16
C ALA A 28 2.70 14.05 14.88
N ARG A 29 2.75 13.26 13.79
CA ARG A 29 1.97 13.59 12.60
C ARG A 29 0.55 13.72 13.11
N VAL A 30 0.09 14.95 13.32
CA VAL A 30 -1.32 15.23 13.51
C VAL A 30 -1.89 14.87 12.15
N SER A 31 -2.37 13.64 12.04
CA SER A 31 -3.19 13.22 10.92
C SER A 31 -4.29 14.27 10.84
N ARG A 32 -4.20 15.10 9.80
CA ARG A 32 -5.26 16.03 9.44
C ARG A 32 -6.57 15.24 9.52
N PRO A 33 -7.64 15.77 10.13
CA PRO A 33 -8.92 15.08 10.11
C PRO A 33 -9.22 14.73 8.65
N SER A 34 -9.27 13.44 8.34
CA SER A 34 -9.74 13.01 7.04
C SER A 34 -11.14 13.58 6.91
N SER A 35 -11.42 14.25 5.80
CA SER A 35 -12.79 14.61 5.45
C SER A 35 -13.66 13.35 5.58
N PRO A 36 -14.93 13.44 5.98
CA PRO A 36 -15.79 12.26 6.01
C PRO A 36 -15.77 11.56 4.64
N PRO A 37 -15.81 10.22 4.58
CA PRO A 37 -15.83 9.50 3.31
C PRO A 37 -17.00 9.94 2.45
N SER A 38 -16.83 9.93 1.13
CA SER A 38 -17.97 10.10 0.25
C SER A 38 -18.91 8.91 0.39
N LYS A 39 -20.21 9.08 0.12
CA LYS A 39 -21.18 7.98 0.10
C LYS A 39 -20.70 6.80 -0.77
N LEU A 40 -20.04 7.08 -1.89
CA LEU A 40 -19.46 6.05 -2.75
C LEU A 40 -18.39 5.22 -2.00
N ILE A 41 -17.47 5.88 -1.31
CA ILE A 41 -16.43 5.20 -0.51
C ILE A 41 -17.09 4.38 0.62
N GLU A 42 -18.12 4.91 1.28
CA GLU A 42 -18.84 4.17 2.32
C GLU A 42 -19.46 2.89 1.78
N GLU A 43 -20.16 2.95 0.64
CA GLU A 43 -20.80 1.77 0.04
C GLU A 43 -19.77 0.73 -0.43
N VAL A 44 -18.67 1.16 -1.02
CA VAL A 44 -17.56 0.28 -1.41
C VAL A 44 -16.94 -0.39 -0.19
N CYS A 45 -16.65 0.37 0.87
CA CYS A 45 -15.95 -0.16 2.03
C CYS A 45 -16.82 -1.08 2.90
N LYS A 46 -18.14 -1.14 2.69
CA LYS A 46 -18.99 -2.21 3.26
C LYS A 46 -18.69 -3.59 2.67
N LYS A 47 -18.04 -3.67 1.51
CA LYS A 47 -17.56 -4.94 0.91
C LYS A 47 -16.23 -5.38 1.49
N SER A 48 -15.53 -4.52 2.22
CA SER A 48 -14.24 -4.83 2.85
C SER A 48 -14.42 -5.54 4.18
N ASN A 49 -13.46 -6.41 4.52
CA ASN A 49 -13.33 -6.99 5.85
C ASN A 49 -13.00 -5.93 6.92
N ASP A 50 -12.34 -4.84 6.53
CA ASP A 50 -12.05 -3.69 7.38
C ASP A 50 -12.49 -2.39 6.70
N SER A 51 -13.73 -1.99 6.94
CA SER A 51 -14.32 -0.78 6.36
C SER A 51 -13.55 0.49 6.73
N ASN A 52 -12.93 0.56 7.91
CA ASN A 52 -12.20 1.74 8.37
C ASN A 52 -10.86 1.86 7.65
N LEU A 53 -10.11 0.77 7.54
CA LEU A 53 -8.88 0.72 6.76
C LEU A 53 -9.17 1.05 5.30
N CYS A 54 -10.21 0.44 4.72
CA CYS A 54 -10.62 0.72 3.34
C CYS A 54 -10.87 2.22 3.09
N ALA A 55 -11.66 2.86 3.95
CA ALA A 55 -11.95 4.28 3.81
C ALA A 55 -10.69 5.13 3.97
N GLN A 56 -9.83 4.83 4.96
CA GLN A 56 -8.57 5.54 5.17
C GLN A 56 -7.63 5.43 3.97
N VAL A 57 -7.47 4.24 3.40
CA VAL A 57 -6.64 4.01 2.22
C VAL A 57 -7.20 4.79 1.04
N LEU A 58 -8.49 4.66 0.71
CA LEU A 58 -9.11 5.39 -0.40
C LEU A 58 -8.99 6.92 -0.25
N GLN A 59 -9.10 7.43 0.97
CA GLN A 59 -8.95 8.85 1.28
C GLN A 59 -7.51 9.35 1.20
N SER A 60 -6.53 8.47 1.40
CA SER A 60 -5.10 8.82 1.33
C SER A 60 -4.63 9.09 -0.11
N TYR A 61 -5.39 8.64 -1.12
CA TYR A 61 -5.08 8.83 -2.53
C TYR A 61 -6.00 9.88 -3.17
N PRO A 62 -5.47 11.02 -3.65
CA PRO A 62 -6.26 12.06 -4.31
C PRO A 62 -7.09 11.55 -5.49
N GLU A 63 -6.53 10.64 -6.30
CA GLU A 63 -7.17 10.11 -7.50
C GLU A 63 -8.38 9.20 -7.15
N ALA A 64 -8.31 8.50 -6.03
CA ALA A 64 -9.42 7.67 -5.55
C ALA A 64 -10.46 8.51 -4.78
N SER A 65 -10.01 9.39 -3.90
CA SER A 65 -10.89 10.22 -3.06
C SER A 65 -11.70 11.26 -3.85
N SER A 66 -11.20 11.70 -5.01
CA SER A 66 -11.91 12.61 -5.91
C SER A 66 -12.83 11.91 -6.92
N ALA A 67 -12.86 10.58 -6.94
CA ALA A 67 -13.71 9.82 -7.85
C ALA A 67 -15.19 10.07 -7.57
N THR A 68 -15.96 10.34 -8.63
CA THR A 68 -17.39 10.67 -8.55
C THR A 68 -18.31 9.49 -8.84
N ASP A 69 -17.77 8.42 -9.42
CA ASP A 69 -18.51 7.21 -9.77
C ASP A 69 -17.64 5.96 -9.57
N ILE A 70 -18.27 4.80 -9.56
CA ILE A 70 -17.57 3.53 -9.31
C ILE A 70 -16.54 3.20 -10.40
N LYS A 71 -16.77 3.61 -11.65
CA LYS A 71 -15.85 3.33 -12.75
C LYS A 71 -14.54 4.08 -12.58
N SER A 72 -14.61 5.38 -12.33
CA SER A 72 -13.46 6.23 -12.06
C SER A 72 -12.72 5.81 -10.78
N LEU A 73 -13.45 5.44 -9.73
CA LEU A 73 -12.86 4.92 -8.49
C LEU A 73 -12.08 3.62 -8.73
N ALA A 74 -12.69 2.65 -9.42
CA ALA A 74 -12.04 1.38 -9.72
C ALA A 74 -10.82 1.55 -10.62
N MET A 75 -10.90 2.39 -11.66
CA MET A 75 -9.73 2.72 -12.48
C MET A 75 -8.59 3.32 -11.64
N ALA A 76 -8.89 4.27 -10.76
CA ALA A 76 -7.89 4.93 -9.92
C ALA A 76 -7.19 3.93 -8.99
N VAL A 77 -7.97 3.14 -8.24
CA VAL A 77 -7.46 2.18 -7.26
C VAL A 77 -6.62 1.09 -7.92
N LEU A 78 -7.08 0.53 -9.04
CA LEU A 78 -6.34 -0.46 -9.82
C LEU A 78 -4.99 0.10 -10.32
N GLU A 79 -4.96 1.34 -10.83
CA GLU A 79 -3.70 1.96 -11.25
C GLU A 79 -2.75 2.24 -10.07
N ILE A 80 -3.28 2.55 -8.88
CA ILE A 80 -2.47 2.70 -7.66
C ILE A 80 -1.87 1.34 -7.25
N ALA A 81 -2.68 0.30 -7.18
CA ALA A 81 -2.24 -1.06 -6.82
C ALA A 81 -1.22 -1.62 -7.84
N LYS A 82 -1.44 -1.39 -9.13
CA LYS A 82 -0.49 -1.71 -10.21
C LYS A 82 0.85 -1.01 -10.04
N LYS A 83 0.86 0.28 -9.72
CA LYS A 83 2.10 1.02 -9.44
C LYS A 83 2.81 0.46 -8.21
N GLN A 84 2.07 0.19 -7.15
CA GLN A 84 2.64 -0.39 -5.93
C GLN A 84 3.24 -1.78 -6.19
N SER A 85 2.59 -2.61 -6.99
CA SER A 85 3.08 -3.94 -7.40
C SER A 85 4.44 -3.82 -8.09
N LYS A 86 4.58 -2.88 -9.02
CA LYS A 86 5.87 -2.59 -9.69
C LYS A 86 6.94 -2.08 -8.72
N ILE A 87 6.57 -1.25 -7.75
CA ILE A 87 7.51 -0.79 -6.71
C ILE A 87 8.08 -1.98 -5.96
N VAL A 88 7.22 -2.88 -5.47
CA VAL A 88 7.65 -4.07 -4.72
C VAL A 88 8.49 -5.00 -5.59
N GLY A 89 8.07 -5.28 -6.83
CA GLY A 89 8.85 -6.11 -7.77
C GLY A 89 10.24 -5.54 -8.08
N ASN A 90 10.34 -4.20 -8.22
CA ASN A 90 11.62 -3.53 -8.41
C ASN A 90 12.51 -3.63 -7.15
N LEU A 91 11.94 -3.49 -5.95
CA LEU A 91 12.69 -3.63 -4.71
C LEU A 91 13.26 -5.04 -4.54
N PHE A 92 12.52 -6.09 -4.92
CA PHE A 92 13.06 -7.44 -4.96
C PHE A 92 14.19 -7.60 -5.98
N THR A 93 14.05 -6.97 -7.16
CA THR A 93 15.10 -6.94 -8.18
C THR A 93 16.37 -6.25 -7.66
N GLU A 94 16.21 -5.11 -6.98
CA GLU A 94 17.31 -4.38 -6.36
C GLU A 94 17.96 -5.19 -5.24
N LEU A 95 17.17 -5.84 -4.39
CA LEU A 95 17.68 -6.70 -3.33
C LEU A 95 18.48 -7.87 -3.90
N LYS A 96 18.00 -8.52 -4.96
CA LYS A 96 18.71 -9.58 -5.68
C LYS A 96 20.06 -9.11 -6.24
N ASN A 97 20.10 -7.92 -6.80
CA ASN A 97 21.27 -7.40 -7.50
C ASN A 97 22.33 -6.80 -6.56
N ASN A 98 21.88 -6.12 -5.50
CA ASN A 98 22.73 -5.25 -4.68
C ASN A 98 22.76 -5.64 -3.20
N GLY A 99 21.76 -6.37 -2.68
CA GLY A 99 21.65 -6.68 -1.25
C GLY A 99 21.89 -8.16 -0.89
N ALA A 100 21.63 -9.09 -1.80
CA ALA A 100 21.84 -10.51 -1.59
C ALA A 100 23.31 -10.91 -1.80
N THR A 101 24.04 -11.03 -0.70
CA THR A 101 25.42 -11.54 -0.68
C THR A 101 25.47 -13.06 -0.83
N ASP A 102 24.44 -13.77 -0.36
CA ASP A 102 24.28 -15.21 -0.56
C ASP A 102 23.68 -15.50 -1.95
N PRO A 103 24.37 -16.24 -2.83
CA PRO A 103 23.80 -16.68 -4.10
C PRO A 103 22.58 -17.58 -3.97
N SER A 104 22.43 -18.30 -2.85
CA SER A 104 21.37 -19.30 -2.65
C SER A 104 19.97 -18.69 -2.57
N ILE A 105 19.86 -17.44 -2.14
CA ILE A 105 18.58 -16.72 -1.98
C ILE A 105 18.14 -15.98 -3.25
N LYS A 106 19.04 -15.80 -4.22
CA LYS A 106 18.76 -15.04 -5.45
C LYS A 106 17.58 -15.59 -6.26
N PRO A 107 17.39 -16.92 -6.41
CA PRO A 107 16.22 -17.47 -7.09
C PRO A 107 14.90 -17.09 -6.41
N SER A 108 14.84 -17.11 -5.08
CA SER A 108 13.64 -16.74 -4.32
C SER A 108 13.31 -15.25 -4.49
N LEU A 109 14.33 -14.38 -4.49
CA LEU A 109 14.14 -12.95 -4.77
C LEU A 109 13.71 -12.69 -6.22
N ASP A 110 14.20 -13.48 -7.17
CA ASP A 110 13.80 -13.40 -8.57
C ASP A 110 12.34 -13.84 -8.79
N LEU A 111 11.92 -14.92 -8.13
CA LEU A 111 10.53 -15.36 -8.14
C LEU A 111 9.61 -14.27 -7.59
N CYS A 112 9.95 -13.71 -6.43
CA CYS A 112 9.20 -12.60 -5.84
C CYS A 112 9.13 -11.38 -6.78
N ALA A 113 10.24 -11.01 -7.41
CA ALA A 113 10.23 -9.93 -8.39
C ALA A 113 9.28 -10.22 -9.56
N SER A 114 9.27 -11.44 -10.09
CA SER A 114 8.35 -11.85 -11.16
C SER A 114 6.90 -11.79 -10.71
N GLN A 115 6.56 -12.41 -9.58
CA GLN A 115 5.19 -12.47 -9.06
C GLN A 115 4.59 -11.09 -8.79
N TYR A 116 5.35 -10.15 -8.24
CA TYR A 116 4.85 -8.78 -8.08
C TYR A 116 4.72 -8.02 -9.41
N ASN A 117 5.52 -8.37 -10.43
CA ASN A 117 5.33 -7.82 -11.77
C ASN A 117 4.10 -8.41 -12.47
N ASP A 118 3.81 -9.69 -12.27
CA ASP A 118 2.60 -10.37 -12.76
C ASP A 118 1.34 -9.83 -12.07
N ALA A 119 1.39 -9.64 -10.74
CA ALA A 119 0.36 -8.91 -9.98
C ALA A 119 0.08 -7.51 -10.57
N ALA A 120 1.10 -6.79 -11.06
CA ALA A 120 0.90 -5.50 -11.70
C ALA A 120 0.10 -5.59 -13.02
N ILE A 121 0.19 -6.71 -13.74
CA ILE A 121 -0.60 -6.99 -14.94
C ILE A 121 -2.06 -7.24 -14.53
N PHE A 122 -2.28 -8.04 -13.49
CA PHE A 122 -3.62 -8.33 -12.97
C PHE A 122 -4.33 -7.10 -12.41
N PHE A 123 -3.61 -6.09 -11.90
CA PHE A 123 -4.21 -4.80 -11.53
C PHE A 123 -4.43 -3.85 -12.72
N SER A 124 -4.24 -4.26 -13.97
CA SER A 124 -4.55 -3.39 -15.11
C SER A 124 -6.05 -3.03 -15.15
N PRO A 125 -6.44 -1.76 -15.32
CA PRO A 125 -7.86 -1.37 -15.43
C PRO A 125 -8.49 -1.77 -16.78
N VAL A 126 -7.70 -2.33 -17.71
CA VAL A 126 -8.22 -2.89 -18.96
C VAL A 126 -9.21 -4.00 -18.63
N GLY A 127 -10.38 -3.98 -19.27
CA GLY A 127 -11.41 -4.99 -19.02
C GLY A 127 -12.15 -4.81 -17.69
N LEU A 128 -12.11 -3.64 -17.04
CA LEU A 128 -12.79 -3.38 -15.75
C LEU A 128 -14.27 -3.77 -15.69
N VAL A 129 -15.00 -3.77 -16.82
CA VAL A 129 -16.41 -4.17 -16.88
C VAL A 129 -16.61 -5.68 -17.12
N ASN A 130 -15.52 -6.45 -17.12
CA ASN A 130 -15.54 -7.90 -17.28
C ASN A 130 -15.67 -8.58 -15.90
N VAL A 131 -16.55 -9.56 -15.79
CA VAL A 131 -16.72 -10.40 -14.59
C VAL A 131 -15.46 -11.19 -14.21
N ALA A 132 -14.48 -11.29 -15.12
CA ALA A 132 -13.17 -11.87 -14.82
C ALA A 132 -12.28 -10.95 -13.97
N LYS A 133 -12.67 -9.69 -13.71
CA LYS A 133 -11.81 -8.73 -13.03
C LYS A 133 -11.58 -9.08 -11.56
N SER A 134 -12.59 -9.59 -10.85
CA SER A 134 -12.40 -10.13 -9.49
C SER A 134 -11.43 -11.30 -9.47
N LEU A 135 -11.49 -12.19 -10.46
CA LEU A 135 -10.56 -13.31 -10.60
C LEU A 135 -9.12 -12.82 -10.82
N GLU A 136 -8.88 -11.86 -11.71
CA GLU A 136 -7.55 -11.29 -11.91
C GLU A 136 -7.01 -10.66 -10.62
N VAL A 137 -7.83 -9.89 -9.89
CA VAL A 137 -7.42 -9.32 -8.60
C VAL A 137 -7.07 -10.42 -7.58
N HIS A 138 -7.80 -11.54 -7.55
CA HIS A 138 -7.43 -12.69 -6.73
C HIS A 138 -6.11 -13.33 -7.17
N SER A 139 -5.84 -13.47 -8.47
CA SER A 139 -4.53 -13.96 -8.95
C SER A 139 -3.36 -13.10 -8.46
N ALA A 140 -3.56 -11.79 -8.31
CA ALA A 140 -2.53 -10.92 -7.75
C ALA A 140 -2.22 -11.26 -6.28
N LEU A 141 -3.22 -11.68 -5.48
CA LEU A 141 -3.00 -12.16 -4.11
C LEU A 141 -2.22 -13.47 -4.11
N ASP A 142 -2.62 -14.44 -4.94
CA ASP A 142 -1.95 -15.74 -5.04
C ASP A 142 -0.46 -15.58 -5.36
N ASP A 143 -0.10 -14.65 -6.25
CA ASP A 143 1.30 -14.32 -6.57
C ASP A 143 2.05 -13.75 -5.36
N SER A 144 1.43 -12.82 -4.62
CA SER A 144 2.02 -12.24 -3.41
C SER A 144 2.23 -13.27 -2.29
N GLU A 145 1.27 -14.18 -2.11
CA GLU A 145 1.35 -15.28 -1.15
C GLU A 145 2.37 -16.34 -1.57
N GLY A 146 2.48 -16.63 -2.86
CA GLY A 146 3.51 -17.48 -3.43
C GLY A 146 4.91 -16.98 -3.09
N CYS A 147 5.15 -15.67 -3.23
CA CYS A 147 6.42 -15.05 -2.87
C CYS A 147 6.70 -15.19 -1.37
N GLN A 148 5.73 -14.86 -0.52
CA GLN A 148 5.88 -14.95 0.93
C GLN A 148 6.17 -16.39 1.39
N THR A 149 5.50 -17.37 0.77
CA THR A 149 5.71 -18.80 1.05
C THR A 149 7.11 -19.25 0.67
N GLU A 150 7.62 -18.84 -0.50
CA GLU A 150 8.98 -19.16 -0.94
C GLU A 150 10.01 -18.57 0.03
N LEU A 151 9.87 -17.28 0.38
CA LEU A 151 10.77 -16.62 1.34
C LEU A 151 10.78 -17.33 2.70
N ALA A 152 9.60 -17.66 3.23
CA ALA A 152 9.47 -18.36 4.50
C ALA A 152 10.09 -19.77 4.45
N THR A 153 9.86 -20.52 3.37
CA THR A 153 10.41 -21.88 3.18
C THR A 153 11.93 -21.87 3.13
N LYS A 154 12.52 -20.76 2.67
CA LYS A 154 13.97 -20.57 2.56
C LYS A 154 14.58 -19.80 3.73
N ASP A 155 13.79 -19.45 4.75
CA ASP A 155 14.19 -18.65 5.91
C ASP A 155 14.75 -17.26 5.53
N VAL A 156 14.30 -16.72 4.40
CA VAL A 156 14.77 -15.43 3.86
C VAL A 156 13.94 -14.29 4.46
N HIS A 157 14.60 -13.47 5.27
CA HIS A 157 14.00 -12.30 5.89
C HIS A 157 14.33 -11.03 5.09
N VAL A 158 13.29 -10.30 4.67
CA VAL A 158 13.40 -9.11 3.82
C VAL A 158 12.79 -7.88 4.50
N GLU A 159 13.29 -7.55 5.69
CA GLU A 159 12.74 -6.46 6.53
C GLU A 159 12.71 -5.10 5.84
N SER A 160 13.69 -4.82 4.97
CA SER A 160 13.82 -3.54 4.27
C SER A 160 12.64 -3.23 3.34
N ILE A 161 11.90 -4.24 2.88
CA ILE A 161 10.78 -4.08 1.94
C ILE A 161 9.42 -4.37 2.57
N ALA A 162 9.39 -4.84 3.83
CA ALA A 162 8.16 -5.20 4.53
C ALA A 162 7.10 -4.07 4.56
N PRO A 163 7.45 -2.77 4.73
CA PRO A 163 6.45 -1.71 4.68
C PRO A 163 5.76 -1.56 3.32
N GLU A 164 6.49 -1.76 2.22
CA GLU A 164 5.93 -1.65 0.87
C GLU A 164 5.07 -2.87 0.51
N ILE A 165 5.40 -4.05 1.04
CA ILE A 165 4.56 -5.25 0.98
C ILE A 165 3.27 -5.02 1.77
N GLN A 166 3.35 -4.47 2.98
CA GLN A 166 2.17 -4.18 3.80
C GLN A 166 1.22 -3.20 3.10
N LYS A 167 1.78 -2.11 2.57
CA LYS A 167 1.03 -1.14 1.76
C LYS A 167 0.41 -1.78 0.52
N TRP A 168 1.10 -2.72 -0.12
CA TRP A 168 0.54 -3.49 -1.24
C TRP A 168 -0.67 -4.33 -0.81
N LYS A 169 -0.61 -4.99 0.36
CA LYS A 169 -1.74 -5.78 0.90
C LYS A 169 -2.96 -4.91 1.18
N GLU A 170 -2.75 -3.73 1.76
CA GLU A 170 -3.83 -2.75 1.99
C GLU A 170 -4.48 -2.31 0.68
N LEU A 171 -3.68 -2.07 -0.37
CA LEU A 171 -4.18 -1.73 -1.70
C LEU A 171 -4.90 -2.90 -2.38
N TYR A 172 -4.46 -4.15 -2.16
CA TYR A 172 -5.16 -5.34 -2.63
C TYR A 172 -6.56 -5.44 -1.99
N GLU A 173 -6.67 -5.34 -0.67
CA GLU A 173 -7.95 -5.42 0.06
C GLU A 173 -8.95 -4.38 -0.44
N VAL A 174 -8.47 -3.15 -0.66
CA VAL A 174 -9.26 -2.07 -1.21
C VAL A 174 -9.64 -2.32 -2.67
N SER A 175 -8.70 -2.80 -3.49
CA SER A 175 -8.97 -3.15 -4.89
C SER A 175 -10.05 -4.24 -4.98
N SER A 176 -9.95 -5.28 -4.17
CA SER A 176 -10.95 -6.37 -4.09
C SER A 176 -12.33 -5.81 -3.74
N SER A 177 -12.42 -4.99 -2.70
CA SER A 177 -13.68 -4.36 -2.27
C SER A 177 -14.31 -3.50 -3.37
N VAL A 178 -13.49 -2.70 -4.06
CA VAL A 178 -13.92 -1.83 -5.15
C VAL A 178 -14.42 -2.64 -6.34
N ILE A 179 -13.73 -3.72 -6.71
CA ILE A 179 -14.12 -4.56 -7.85
C ILE A 179 -15.38 -5.36 -7.55
N LEU A 180 -15.53 -5.92 -6.35
CA LEU A 180 -16.78 -6.60 -5.96
C LEU A 180 -17.99 -5.65 -6.02
N TYR A 181 -17.84 -4.43 -5.52
CA TYR A 181 -18.89 -3.43 -5.62
C TYR A 181 -19.16 -3.02 -7.09
N ALA A 182 -18.11 -2.88 -7.90
CA ALA A 182 -18.25 -2.57 -9.32
C ALA A 182 -18.99 -3.68 -10.08
N GLU A 183 -18.70 -4.94 -9.78
CA GLU A 183 -19.40 -6.11 -10.34
C GLU A 183 -20.87 -6.13 -9.95
N ASP A 184 -21.24 -5.78 -8.72
CA ASP A 184 -22.66 -5.66 -8.33
C ASP A 184 -23.37 -4.55 -9.15
N VAL A 185 -22.71 -3.40 -9.35
CA VAL A 185 -23.27 -2.27 -10.09
C VAL A 185 -23.37 -2.56 -11.60
N PHE A 186 -22.38 -3.23 -12.18
CA PHE A 186 -22.35 -3.53 -13.62
C PHE A 186 -23.13 -4.81 -13.97
N GLY A 187 -23.06 -5.84 -13.13
CA GLY A 187 -23.79 -7.10 -13.27
C GLY A 187 -25.28 -6.96 -13.00
N GLY A 188 -25.68 -6.05 -12.09
CA GLY A 188 -27.08 -5.72 -11.85
C GLY A 188 -27.80 -5.05 -13.04
N LYS A 189 -27.07 -4.55 -14.05
CA LYS A 189 -27.66 -4.01 -15.29
C LYS A 189 -27.98 -5.06 -16.35
N ALA A 190 -27.53 -6.31 -16.19
CA ALA A 190 -27.83 -7.39 -17.13
C ALA A 190 -29.14 -8.14 -16.79
N ALA A 191 -29.91 -7.68 -15.80
CA ALA A 191 -31.07 -8.37 -15.26
C ALA A 191 -32.41 -7.63 -15.47
N ASP A 192 -32.58 -6.92 -16.61
CA ASP A 192 -33.93 -6.59 -17.11
C ASP A 192 -34.29 -7.52 -18.28
N PRO A 193 -35.03 -8.62 -18.03
CA PRO A 193 -35.62 -9.44 -19.07
C PRO A 193 -37.02 -8.93 -19.47
N GLU A 194 -37.17 -7.63 -19.76
CA GLU A 194 -38.42 -7.05 -20.26
C GLU A 194 -38.19 -6.11 -21.47
N GLU A 195 -37.56 -6.60 -22.53
CA GLU A 195 -37.82 -6.12 -23.91
C GLU A 195 -37.73 -7.30 -24.90
N GLU A 196 -38.57 -8.32 -24.67
CA GLU A 196 -39.08 -9.18 -25.75
C GLU A 196 -40.60 -9.16 -25.68
N PHE A 197 -41.21 -8.20 -26.38
CA PHE A 197 -42.56 -8.29 -26.96
C PHE A 197 -42.62 -7.49 -28.26
#